data_AF-A0A9D2RG95-F1
#
_entry.id   AF-A0A9D2RG95-F1
#
_cell.length_a   1.000
_cell.length_b   1.000
_cell.length_c   1.000
_cell.angle_alpha   90.00
_cell.angle_beta   90.00
_cell.angle_gamma   90.00
#
_symmetry.space_group_name_H-M   'P 1'
#
loop_
_entity.id
_entity.type
_entity.pdbx_description
1 polymer ?
#
loop_
_entity_poly.entity_id
_entity_poly.type
_entity_poly.pdbx_seq_one_letter_code
_entity_poly.pdbx_strand_id
1 'polypeptide(L)'
;MDRDMPGPMTPFDELVTTPELQMIKLLIPYAPASGRQTLAALVKYTELRKAVRLFHSGGRCPGIRAFEEPAPDTPADLLEQMRPYLAPQQASALDIIVRVQEMMPLVEMLQASGAMSGNAGEGSGPGFDFTDLLAGMLTPEQQEMFAEYSEMFSHSQQSDQKGDHKDGQ
;
A
#
# COMPACT_ATOMS: atom_id res chain seq x y z
N MET A 1 -19.16 -2.22 -19.96
CA MET A 1 -19.10 -2.45 -18.51
C MET A 1 -17.87 -3.28 -18.28
N ASP A 2 -16.76 -2.62 -17.97
CA ASP A 2 -15.57 -3.30 -17.49
C ASP A 2 -15.98 -4.07 -16.24
N ARG A 3 -15.95 -5.40 -16.32
CA ARG A 3 -16.16 -6.23 -15.14
C ARG A 3 -14.86 -6.12 -14.38
N ASP A 4 -14.83 -5.28 -13.36
CA ASP A 4 -13.82 -5.37 -12.31
C ASP A 4 -13.85 -6.83 -11.83
N MET A 5 -12.81 -7.58 -12.22
CA MET A 5 -12.67 -8.96 -11.80
C MET A 5 -12.56 -8.94 -10.27
N PRO A 6 -13.36 -9.72 -9.54
CA PRO A 6 -13.28 -9.72 -8.09
C PRO A 6 -11.85 -10.09 -7.68
N GLY A 7 -11.26 -9.24 -6.82
CA GLY A 7 -9.91 -9.48 -6.31
C GLY A 7 -9.81 -10.84 -5.59
N PRO A 8 -8.60 -11.43 -5.52
CA PRO A 8 -8.39 -12.71 -4.85
C PRO A 8 -8.75 -12.63 -3.35
N MET A 9 -9.23 -13.74 -2.79
CA MET A 9 -9.45 -13.85 -1.34
C MET A 9 -8.12 -13.81 -0.60
N THR A 10 -8.06 -13.09 0.52
CA THR A 10 -6.87 -13.12 1.37
C THR A 10 -6.73 -14.49 2.04
N PRO A 11 -5.52 -14.91 2.45
CA PRO A 11 -5.36 -16.18 3.16
C PRO A 11 -6.19 -16.21 4.45
N PHE A 12 -6.41 -15.05 5.08
CA PHE A 12 -7.30 -14.93 6.22
C PHE A 12 -8.77 -15.18 5.86
N ASP A 13 -9.26 -14.60 4.77
CA ASP A 13 -10.63 -14.79 4.29
C ASP A 13 -10.92 -16.26 3.97
N GLU A 14 -9.97 -16.97 3.37
CA GLU A 14 -10.09 -18.40 3.07
C GLU A 14 -10.28 -19.25 4.34
N LEU A 15 -9.69 -18.85 5.46
CA LEU A 15 -9.77 -19.58 6.72
C LEU A 15 -11.06 -19.31 7.49
N VAL A 16 -11.64 -18.13 7.34
CA VAL A 16 -12.87 -17.74 8.06
C VAL A 16 -14.13 -17.97 7.21
N THR A 17 -13.97 -18.18 5.91
CA THR A 17 -15.07 -18.50 4.99
C THR A 17 -15.09 -20.00 4.64
N THR A 18 -16.17 -20.47 4.02
CA THR A 18 -16.24 -21.83 3.44
C THR A 18 -16.96 -21.76 2.09
N PRO A 19 -16.83 -22.78 1.22
CA PRO A 19 -17.54 -22.82 -0.05
C PRO A 19 -19.06 -22.61 0.09
N GLU A 20 -19.67 -23.17 1.13
CA GLU A 20 -21.11 -23.01 1.39
C GLU A 20 -21.46 -21.59 1.80
N LEU A 21 -20.63 -20.93 2.60
CA LEU A 21 -20.82 -19.51 2.94
C LEU A 21 -20.65 -18.62 1.71
N GLN A 22 -19.71 -18.94 0.81
CA GLN A 22 -19.56 -18.23 -0.46
C GLN A 22 -20.79 -18.40 -1.35
N MET A 23 -21.36 -19.61 -1.42
CA MET A 23 -22.65 -19.83 -2.11
C MET A 23 -23.76 -18.98 -1.50
N ILE A 24 -23.87 -18.93 -0.17
CA ILE A 24 -24.88 -18.09 0.50
C ILE A 24 -24.65 -16.61 0.19
N LYS A 25 -23.41 -16.12 0.21
CA LYS A 25 -23.07 -14.73 -0.17
C LYS A 25 -23.54 -14.39 -1.58
N LEU A 26 -23.33 -15.29 -2.54
CA LEU A 26 -23.78 -15.12 -3.92
C LEU A 26 -25.31 -15.08 -4.05
N LEU A 27 -26.04 -15.73 -3.15
CA LEU A 27 -27.50 -15.73 -3.13
C LEU A 27 -28.10 -14.46 -2.49
N ILE A 28 -27.35 -13.72 -1.67
CA ILE A 28 -27.86 -12.53 -0.95
C ILE A 28 -28.53 -11.52 -1.90
N PRO A 29 -27.94 -11.11 -3.04
CA PRO A 29 -28.58 -10.14 -3.93
C PRO A 29 -29.95 -10.59 -4.46
N TYR A 30 -30.20 -11.90 -4.54
CA TYR A 30 -31.43 -12.48 -5.06
C TYR A 30 -32.49 -12.74 -3.99
N ALA A 31 -32.14 -12.65 -2.70
CA ALA A 31 -33.09 -12.82 -1.61
C ALA A 31 -34.05 -11.61 -1.47
N PRO A 32 -35.28 -11.80 -0.95
CA PRO A 32 -36.17 -10.69 -0.56
C PRO A 32 -35.53 -9.80 0.52
N ALA A 33 -35.96 -8.54 0.64
CA ALA A 33 -35.30 -7.53 1.49
C ALA A 33 -35.03 -8.00 2.94
N SER A 34 -36.00 -8.61 3.61
CA SER A 34 -35.83 -9.17 4.96
C SER A 34 -34.87 -10.37 5.00
N GLY A 35 -34.87 -11.19 3.95
CA GLY A 35 -33.96 -12.32 3.78
C GLY A 35 -32.51 -11.87 3.55
N ARG A 36 -32.28 -10.78 2.79
CA ARG A 36 -30.93 -10.24 2.55
C ARG A 36 -30.23 -9.89 3.85
N GLN A 37 -30.92 -9.15 4.73
CA GLN A 37 -30.38 -8.74 6.02
C GLN A 37 -30.08 -9.96 6.89
N THR A 38 -30.99 -10.93 6.94
CA THR A 38 -30.84 -12.14 7.74
C THR A 38 -29.65 -12.99 7.27
N LEU A 39 -29.54 -13.22 5.95
CA LEU A 39 -28.44 -13.99 5.36
C LEU A 39 -27.10 -13.27 5.52
N ALA A 40 -27.05 -11.96 5.29
CA ALA A 40 -25.84 -11.16 5.50
C ALA A 40 -25.37 -11.21 6.95
N ALA A 41 -26.29 -11.07 7.91
CA ALA A 41 -25.99 -11.19 9.33
C ALA A 41 -25.50 -12.59 9.70
N LEU A 42 -26.14 -13.65 9.18
CA LEU A 42 -25.72 -15.04 9.40
C LEU A 42 -24.30 -15.31 8.89
N VAL A 43 -24.00 -14.85 7.67
CA VAL A 43 -22.66 -14.98 7.07
C VAL A 43 -21.64 -14.28 7.97
N LYS A 44 -21.87 -13.01 8.30
CA LYS A 44 -20.92 -12.23 9.10
C LYS A 44 -20.73 -12.76 10.51
N TYR A 45 -21.82 -13.21 11.14
CA TYR A 45 -21.74 -13.89 12.44
C TYR A 45 -20.89 -15.16 12.36
N THR A 46 -21.06 -15.96 11.31
CA THR A 46 -20.31 -17.21 11.14
C THR A 46 -18.83 -16.96 10.89
N GLU A 47 -18.50 -15.99 10.02
CA GLU A 47 -17.11 -15.57 9.75
C GLU A 47 -16.45 -15.03 11.03
N LEU A 48 -17.12 -14.14 11.74
CA LEU A 48 -16.61 -13.58 12.99
C LEU A 48 -16.36 -14.67 14.04
N ARG A 49 -17.32 -15.59 14.22
CA ARG A 49 -17.18 -16.71 15.15
C ARG A 49 -15.98 -17.60 14.78
N LYS A 50 -15.74 -17.84 13.50
CA LYS A 50 -14.56 -18.60 13.03
C LYS A 50 -13.27 -17.82 13.26
N ALA A 51 -13.22 -16.54 12.92
CA ALA A 51 -12.08 -15.65 13.14
C ALA A 51 -11.65 -15.63 14.61
N VAL A 52 -12.60 -15.44 15.53
CA VAL A 52 -12.34 -15.45 16.97
C VAL A 52 -11.81 -16.82 17.43
N ARG A 53 -12.43 -17.91 16.98
CA ARG A 53 -12.00 -19.28 17.33
C ARG A 53 -10.61 -19.63 16.81
N LEU A 54 -10.22 -19.07 15.66
CA LEU A 54 -8.89 -19.26 15.08
C LEU A 54 -7.83 -18.92 16.15
N PHE A 55 -7.84 -17.70 16.66
CA PHE A 55 -6.80 -17.24 17.59
C PHE A 55 -7.02 -17.65 19.05
N HIS A 56 -8.25 -18.00 19.46
CA HIS A 56 -8.50 -18.50 20.83
C HIS A 56 -7.98 -19.92 21.07
N SER A 57 -7.70 -20.68 20.01
CA SER A 57 -7.38 -22.12 20.08
C SER A 57 -5.87 -22.40 20.13
N GLY A 58 -5.05 -21.51 20.68
CA GLY A 58 -3.62 -21.76 20.96
C GLY A 58 -2.83 -22.52 19.87
N GLY A 59 -3.02 -22.18 18.59
CA GLY A 59 -2.27 -22.76 17.47
C GLY A 59 -2.69 -24.17 16.99
N ARG A 60 -3.79 -24.75 17.49
CA ARG A 60 -4.19 -26.13 17.11
C ARG A 60 -5.06 -26.24 15.86
N CYS A 61 -5.43 -25.15 15.22
CA CYS A 61 -6.15 -25.20 13.95
C CYS A 61 -5.15 -25.41 12.80
N PRO A 62 -5.34 -26.43 11.93
CA PRO A 62 -4.42 -26.70 10.82
C PRO A 62 -4.17 -25.48 9.92
N GLY A 63 -5.16 -24.61 9.75
CA GLY A 63 -5.05 -23.39 8.96
C GLY A 63 -4.21 -22.27 9.58
N ILE A 64 -3.96 -22.30 10.89
CA ILE A 64 -3.06 -21.32 11.55
C ILE A 64 -1.60 -21.65 11.28
N ARG A 65 -1.27 -22.93 11.05
CA ARG A 65 0.09 -23.34 10.70
C ARG A 65 0.58 -22.71 9.39
N ALA A 66 -0.33 -22.33 8.49
CA ALA A 66 0.00 -21.56 7.29
C ALA A 66 0.45 -20.12 7.62
N PHE A 67 0.02 -19.56 8.76
CA PHE A 67 0.56 -18.30 9.31
C PHE A 67 1.74 -18.51 10.27
N GLU A 68 2.11 -19.76 10.56
CA GLU A 68 3.34 -20.11 11.29
C GLU A 68 4.51 -20.35 10.33
N GLU A 69 4.33 -20.12 9.03
CA GLU A 69 5.45 -19.94 8.11
C GLU A 69 6.40 -18.88 8.67
N PRO A 70 7.72 -19.07 8.51
CA PRO A 70 8.70 -18.12 9.03
C PRO A 70 8.31 -16.73 8.53
N ALA A 71 8.25 -15.79 9.47
CA ALA A 71 7.97 -14.39 9.14
C ALA A 71 8.92 -13.97 8.01
N PRO A 72 8.43 -13.17 7.03
CA PRO A 72 9.27 -12.72 5.94
C PRO A 72 10.59 -12.16 6.47
N ASP A 73 11.70 -12.64 5.93
CA ASP A 73 13.04 -12.32 6.41
C ASP A 73 13.35 -10.83 6.25
N THR A 74 12.71 -10.18 5.26
CA THR A 74 12.84 -8.74 5.02
C THR A 74 11.49 -8.03 4.86
N PRO A 75 11.41 -6.72 5.12
CA PRO A 75 10.22 -5.92 4.83
C PRO A 75 9.80 -5.96 3.35
N ALA A 76 10.74 -6.13 2.42
CA ALA A 76 10.47 -6.26 0.99
C ALA A 76 9.69 -7.55 0.67
N ASP A 77 10.06 -8.67 1.30
CA ASP A 77 9.36 -9.95 1.12
C ASP A 77 7.91 -9.88 1.61
N LEU A 78 7.64 -9.09 2.65
CA LEU A 78 6.27 -8.83 3.12
C LEU A 78 5.47 -8.02 2.09
N LEU A 79 6.08 -6.98 1.51
CA LEU A 79 5.41 -6.15 0.50
C LEU A 79 5.08 -6.98 -0.75
N GLU A 80 5.96 -7.89 -1.16
CA GLU A 80 5.66 -8.79 -2.28
C GLU A 80 4.48 -9.73 -2.00
N GLN A 81 4.35 -10.23 -0.77
CA GLN A 81 3.17 -11.03 -0.40
C GLN A 81 1.85 -10.24 -0.49
N MET A 82 1.90 -8.91 -0.35
CA MET A 82 0.73 -8.04 -0.49
C MET A 82 0.39 -7.72 -1.94
N ARG A 83 1.37 -7.79 -2.86
CA ARG A 83 1.25 -7.39 -4.26
C ARG A 83 0.03 -7.97 -4.99
N PRO A 84 -0.34 -9.27 -4.84
CA PRO A 84 -1.49 -9.85 -5.54
C PRO A 84 -2.84 -9.24 -5.14
N TYR A 85 -2.89 -8.53 -4.01
CA TYR A 85 -4.12 -7.97 -3.44
C TYR A 85 -4.28 -6.46 -3.69
N LEU A 86 -3.34 -5.86 -4.42
CA LEU A 86 -3.29 -4.42 -4.67
C LEU A 86 -3.70 -4.09 -6.10
N ALA A 87 -4.25 -2.89 -6.29
CA ALA A 87 -4.46 -2.35 -7.62
C ALA A 87 -3.11 -2.13 -8.34
N PRO A 88 -3.05 -2.13 -9.68
CA PRO A 88 -1.78 -1.98 -10.42
C PRO A 88 -0.96 -0.75 -10.02
N GLN A 89 -1.63 0.38 -9.76
CA GLN A 89 -0.98 1.63 -9.31
C GLN A 89 -0.42 1.51 -7.88
N GLN A 90 -1.07 0.74 -7.01
CA GLN A 90 -0.60 0.52 -5.65
C GLN A 90 0.57 -0.49 -5.64
N ALA A 91 0.51 -1.51 -6.51
CA ALA A 91 1.60 -2.46 -6.69
C ALA A 91 2.88 -1.78 -7.24
N SER A 92 2.74 -0.81 -8.15
CA SER A 92 3.91 -0.07 -8.66
C SER A 92 4.55 0.86 -7.61
N ALA A 93 3.78 1.32 -6.62
CA ALA A 93 4.33 2.05 -5.48
C ALA A 93 5.20 1.15 -4.58
N LEU A 94 4.89 -0.15 -4.49
CA LEU A 94 5.74 -1.10 -3.78
C LEU A 94 7.12 -1.23 -4.44
N ASP A 95 7.18 -1.20 -5.78
CA ASP A 95 8.44 -1.26 -6.51
C ASP A 95 9.37 -0.09 -6.14
N ILE A 96 8.82 1.08 -5.85
CA ILE A 96 9.59 2.24 -5.40
C ILE A 96 10.13 1.97 -3.99
N ILE A 97 9.29 1.51 -3.06
CA ILE A 97 9.69 1.24 -1.68
C ILE A 97 10.79 0.17 -1.61
N VAL A 98 10.66 -0.91 -2.37
CA VAL A 98 11.65 -1.98 -2.44
C VAL A 98 12.98 -1.46 -2.97
N ARG A 99 12.97 -0.72 -4.10
CA ARG A 99 14.18 -0.12 -4.66
C ARG A 99 14.87 0.86 -3.70
N VAL A 100 14.11 1.65 -2.94
CA VAL A 100 14.67 2.56 -1.93
C VAL A 100 15.34 1.77 -0.80
N GLN A 101 14.73 0.70 -0.32
CA GLN A 101 15.31 -0.15 0.73
C GLN A 101 16.62 -0.81 0.28
N GLU A 102 16.69 -1.30 -0.97
CA GLU A 102 17.92 -1.90 -1.53
C GLU A 102 19.09 -0.91 -1.59
N MET A 103 18.81 0.40 -1.68
CA MET A 103 19.82 1.44 -1.77
C MET A 103 20.21 2.08 -0.44
N MET A 104 19.45 1.83 0.64
CA MET A 104 19.80 2.33 1.98
C MET A 104 21.24 1.98 2.38
N PRO A 105 21.76 0.76 2.16
CA PRO A 105 23.15 0.44 2.48
C PRO A 105 24.17 1.24 1.65
N LEU A 106 23.85 1.54 0.38
CA LEU A 106 24.72 2.35 -0.48
C LEU A 106 24.74 3.80 -0.03
N VAL A 107 23.57 4.34 0.32
CA VAL A 107 23.41 5.70 0.87
C VAL A 107 24.14 5.83 2.20
N GLU A 108 24.02 4.85 3.10
CA GLU A 108 24.75 4.80 4.37
C GLU A 108 26.26 4.76 4.16
N MET A 109 26.73 3.96 3.19
CA MET A 109 28.16 3.92 2.83
C MET A 109 28.64 5.28 2.28
N LEU A 110 27.85 5.93 1.43
CA LEU A 110 28.18 7.21 0.81
C LEU A 110 28.18 8.34 1.86
N GLN A 111 27.22 8.33 2.78
CA GLN A 111 27.19 9.22 3.95
C GLN A 111 28.39 9.00 4.86
N ALA A 112 28.71 7.75 5.19
CA ALA A 112 29.87 7.40 6.01
C ALA A 112 31.20 7.82 5.36
N SER A 113 31.27 7.82 4.02
CA SER A 113 32.43 8.29 3.25
C SER A 113 32.53 9.82 3.13
N GLY A 114 31.53 10.58 3.60
CA GLY A 114 31.46 12.04 3.48
C GLY A 114 31.07 12.57 2.10
N ALA A 115 30.83 11.69 1.12
CA ALA A 115 30.39 12.07 -0.23
C ALA A 115 28.94 12.61 -0.28
N MET A 116 28.15 12.39 0.78
CA MET A 116 26.77 12.88 0.92
C MET A 116 26.62 13.93 2.04
N SER A 117 27.64 14.78 2.24
CA SER A 117 27.66 15.79 3.31
C SER A 117 26.70 16.95 3.04
N GLY A 118 25.59 17.01 3.76
CA GLY A 118 24.75 18.21 3.88
C GLY A 118 25.19 19.08 5.06
N ASN A 119 25.91 20.18 4.81
CA ASN A 119 25.65 21.48 5.43
C ASN A 119 26.41 22.64 4.74
N ALA A 120 25.76 23.81 4.74
CA ALA A 120 26.04 25.05 4.05
C ALA A 120 27.46 25.63 4.19
N GLY A 121 28.02 26.08 3.07
CA GLY A 121 29.22 26.91 2.99
C GLY A 121 29.78 26.92 1.57
N GLU A 122 29.57 28.05 0.88
CA GLU A 122 30.15 28.46 -0.41
C GLU A 122 31.25 27.56 -1.00
N GLY A 123 31.00 26.97 -2.18
CA GLY A 123 32.06 26.51 -3.08
C GLY A 123 31.88 25.10 -3.65
N SER A 124 31.40 25.05 -4.89
CA SER A 124 31.64 24.06 -5.94
C SER A 124 32.14 22.65 -5.56
N GLY A 125 31.22 21.69 -5.56
CA GLY A 125 31.43 20.28 -5.84
C GLY A 125 30.06 19.62 -6.09
N PRO A 126 29.91 18.62 -6.99
CA PRO A 126 28.62 17.98 -7.22
C PRO A 126 28.31 17.10 -6.00
N GLY A 127 27.69 17.70 -4.98
CA GLY A 127 27.10 16.94 -3.88
C GLY A 127 26.02 16.04 -4.47
N PHE A 128 26.09 14.75 -4.17
CA PHE A 128 25.11 13.79 -4.67
C PHE A 128 23.81 13.96 -3.87
N ASP A 129 22.78 14.56 -4.48
CA ASP A 129 21.49 14.77 -3.83
C ASP A 129 20.68 13.47 -3.81
N PHE A 130 20.17 13.09 -2.64
CA PHE A 130 19.30 11.92 -2.47
C PHE A 130 18.01 12.06 -3.28
N THR A 131 17.51 13.28 -3.47
CA THR A 131 16.29 13.54 -4.25
C THR A 131 16.49 13.30 -5.74
N ASP A 132 17.64 13.69 -6.29
CA ASP A 132 18.01 13.40 -7.69
C ASP A 132 18.24 11.91 -7.91
N LEU A 133 18.80 11.21 -6.92
CA LEU A 133 18.95 9.76 -6.95
C LEU A 133 17.58 9.06 -7.01
N LEU A 134 16.65 9.46 -6.13
CA LEU A 134 15.29 8.90 -6.11
C LEU A 134 14.54 9.19 -7.42
N ALA A 135 14.63 10.42 -7.93
CA ALA A 135 14.00 10.81 -9.18
C ALA A 135 14.53 9.99 -10.38
N GLY A 136 15.85 9.73 -10.41
CA GLY A 136 16.49 8.90 -11.44
C GLY A 136 16.08 7.42 -11.44
N MET A 137 15.46 6.93 -10.37
CA MET A 137 15.06 5.52 -10.21
C MET A 137 13.59 5.24 -10.54
N LEU A 138 12.79 6.30 -10.62
CA LEU A 138 11.41 6.22 -11.07
C LEU A 138 11.39 5.81 -12.55
N THR A 139 10.43 4.97 -12.94
CA THR A 139 10.18 4.73 -14.37
C THR A 139 9.71 6.05 -15.04
N PRO A 140 9.86 6.21 -16.36
CA PRO A 140 9.36 7.42 -17.05
C PRO A 140 7.90 7.75 -16.70
N GLU A 141 7.05 6.71 -16.60
CA GLU A 141 5.64 6.85 -16.18
C GLU A 141 5.49 7.29 -14.71
N GLN A 142 6.37 6.82 -13.81
CA GLN A 142 6.37 7.23 -12.40
C GLN A 142 6.94 8.64 -12.20
N GLN A 143 7.89 9.06 -13.03
CA GLN A 143 8.42 10.43 -13.04
C GLN A 143 7.34 11.43 -13.44
N GLU A 144 6.57 11.12 -14.47
CA GLU A 144 5.44 11.95 -14.91
C GLU A 144 4.37 12.08 -13.82
N MET A 145 3.99 10.96 -13.19
CA MET A 145 3.03 10.98 -12.08
C MET A 145 3.53 11.81 -10.89
N PHE A 146 4.81 11.68 -10.53
CA PHE A 146 5.42 12.49 -9.47
C PHE A 146 5.45 13.98 -9.83
N ALA A 147 5.80 14.31 -11.07
CA ALA A 147 5.79 15.68 -11.58
C ALA A 147 4.39 16.29 -11.51
N GLU A 148 3.35 15.55 -11.93
CA GLU A 148 1.95 15.99 -11.89
C GLU A 148 1.47 16.28 -10.45
N TYR A 149 1.81 15.42 -9.48
CA TYR A 149 1.51 15.67 -8.06
C TYR A 149 2.24 16.91 -7.52
N SER A 150 3.52 17.10 -7.88
CA SER A 150 4.31 18.26 -7.46
C SER A 150 3.74 19.57 -8.02
N GLU A 151 3.21 19.55 -9.24
CA GLU A 151 2.60 20.69 -9.92
C GLU A 151 1.25 21.09 -9.29
N MET A 152 0.41 20.12 -8.93
CA MET A 152 -0.85 20.39 -8.21
C MET A 152 -0.60 20.97 -6.81
N PHE A 153 0.38 20.45 -6.08
CA PHE A 153 0.72 20.96 -4.74
C PHE A 153 1.32 22.38 -4.81
N SER A 154 2.15 22.67 -5.81
CA SER A 154 2.71 24.01 -6.00
C SER A 154 1.66 25.02 -6.49
N HIS A 155 0.69 24.61 -7.32
CA HIS A 155 -0.46 25.45 -7.68
C HIS A 155 -1.32 25.85 -6.47
N SER A 156 -1.49 24.96 -5.49
CA SER A 156 -2.28 25.25 -4.28
C SER A 156 -1.63 26.29 -3.35
N GLN A 157 -0.29 26.42 -3.36
CA GLN A 157 0.42 27.45 -2.59
C GLN A 157 0.48 28.80 -3.30
N GLN A 158 0.31 28.83 -4.63
CA GLN A 158 0.41 30.05 -5.43
C GLN A 158 -0.89 30.88 -5.43
N SER A 159 -2.03 30.24 -5.13
CA SER A 159 -3.33 30.93 -4.99
C SER A 159 -3.46 31.79 -3.73
N ASP A 160 -2.66 31.55 -2.68
CA ASP A 160 -2.73 32.31 -1.43
C ASP A 160 -1.88 33.60 -1.42
N GLN A 161 -0.99 33.81 -2.42
CA GLN A 161 -0.13 35.01 -2.48
C GLN A 161 -0.61 36.10 -3.45
N LYS A 162 -1.69 35.88 -4.21
CA LYS A 162 -2.20 36.87 -5.19
C LYS A 162 -3.44 37.61 -4.68
N GLY A 163 -3.42 37.99 -3.40
CA GLY A 163 -4.54 38.63 -2.72
C GLY A 163 -4.15 39.86 -1.89
N ASP A 164 -3.00 40.50 -2.12
CA ASP A 164 -2.74 41.81 -1.53
C ASP A 164 -1.90 42.68 -2.48
N HIS A 165 -2.57 43.36 -3.40
CA HIS A 165 -1.95 44.52 -4.04
C HIS A 165 -3.00 45.60 -4.34
N LYS A 166 -3.07 46.52 -3.38
CA LYS A 166 -3.41 47.95 -3.51
C LYS A 166 -4.80 48.31 -4.04
N ASP A 167 -5.63 48.84 -3.14
CA ASP A 167 -6.46 50.01 -3.43
C ASP A 167 -6.37 51.00 -2.26
N GLY A 168 -6.19 52.28 -2.57
CA GLY A 168 -6.20 53.35 -1.58
C GLY A 168 -5.31 54.53 -1.97
N GLN A 169 -5.69 55.19 -3.06
CA GLN A 169 -5.29 56.58 -3.35
C GLN A 169 -6.23 57.54 -2.62
#